data_AF-A0A1H2BH79-F1
#
_entry.id   AF-A0A1H2BH79-F1
#
_cell.length_a   1.000
_cell.length_b   1.000
_cell.length_c   1.000
_cell.angle_alpha   90.00
_cell.angle_beta   90.00
_cell.angle_gamma   90.00
#
_symmetry.space_group_name_H-M   'P 1'
#
loop_
_entity.id
_entity.type
_entity.pdbx_description
1 polymer ?
#
loop_
_entity_poly.entity_id
_entity_poly.type
_entity_poly.pdbx_seq_one_letter_code
_entity_poly.pdbx_strand_id
1 'polypeptide(L)' 'MEDPSEGPVTAVRVEWTGARYKLHLVRGTGGISVVDGGARPSDVLTALTSRGLSKQDAEHCVREVEPGFRA' A
#
# COMPACT_ATOMS: atom_id res chain seq x y z
N MET A 1 -3.21 16.23 19.46
CA MET A 1 -3.54 16.66 18.08
C MET A 1 -3.59 15.36 17.29
N GLU A 2 -4.79 14.86 17.02
CA GLU A 2 -4.96 13.79 16.02
C GLU A 2 -4.75 14.46 14.66
N ASP A 3 -3.71 14.04 13.94
CA ASP A 3 -3.52 14.49 12.58
C ASP A 3 -4.79 14.13 11.78
N PRO A 4 -5.44 15.07 11.06
CA PRO A 4 -6.59 14.73 10.20
C PRO A 4 -6.24 13.73 9.09
N SER A 5 -4.95 13.42 8.99
CA SER A 5 -4.39 12.33 8.21
C SER A 5 -4.50 10.96 8.88
N GLU A 6 -5.13 10.75 10.03
CA GLU A 6 -5.23 9.41 10.67
C GLU A 6 -6.57 8.68 10.46
N GLY A 7 -7.41 9.17 9.54
CA GLY A 7 -8.62 8.46 9.14
C GLY A 7 -8.35 7.07 8.53
N PRO A 8 -9.36 6.18 8.49
CA PRO A 8 -9.21 4.84 7.93
C PRO A 8 -8.76 4.92 6.47
N VAL A 9 -7.86 4.00 6.09
CA VAL A 9 -7.44 3.84 4.70
C VAL A 9 -8.63 3.32 3.90
N THR A 10 -9.07 4.08 2.91
CA THR A 10 -10.21 3.72 2.04
C THR A 10 -9.76 3.15 0.70
N ALA A 11 -8.54 3.47 0.26
CA ALA A 11 -7.93 2.83 -0.89
C ALA A 11 -6.40 2.80 -0.73
N VAL A 12 -5.77 1.83 -1.38
CA VAL A 12 -4.32 1.77 -1.50
C VAL A 12 -3.92 1.58 -2.94
N ARG A 13 -2.83 2.22 -3.34
CA ARG A 13 -2.15 1.95 -4.60
C ARG A 13 -0.70 1.60 -4.32
N VAL A 14 -0.27 0.47 -4.83
CA VAL A 14 1.12 0.02 -4.79
C VAL A 14 1.80 0.50 -6.08
N GLU A 15 3.02 0.98 -5.98
CA GLU A 15 3.82 1.41 -7.14
C GLU A 15 5.22 0.81 -7.01
N TRP A 16 5.73 0.18 -8.08
CA TRP A 16 7.13 -0.25 -8.16
C TRP A 16 7.97 0.82 -8.87
N THR A 17 8.98 1.34 -8.18
CA THR A 17 9.85 2.41 -8.71
C THR A 17 11.09 1.90 -9.44
N GLY A 18 11.27 0.57 -9.57
CA GLY A 18 12.51 -0.04 -10.08
C GLY A 18 13.51 -0.41 -8.99
N ALA A 19 13.44 0.22 -7.81
CA ALA A 19 14.30 -0.08 -6.67
C ALA A 19 13.54 -0.44 -5.39
N ARG A 20 12.37 0.19 -5.17
CA ARG A 20 11.53 0.00 -3.98
C ARG A 20 10.05 0.12 -4.35
N TYR A 21 9.20 -0.45 -3.51
CA TYR A 21 7.75 -0.27 -3.57
C TYR A 21 7.36 0.99 -2.80
N LYS A 22 6.43 1.76 -3.36
CA LYS A 22 5.75 2.87 -2.70
C LYS A 22 4.29 2.52 -2.50
N LEU A 23 3.77 2.88 -1.33
CA LEU A 23 2.39 2.68 -0.95
C LEU A 23 1.70 4.04 -0.86
N HIS A 24 0.77 4.29 -1.77
CA HIS A 24 -0.08 5.46 -1.76
C HIS A 24 -1.37 5.11 -1.01
N LEU A 25 -1.47 5.57 0.23
CA LEU A 25 -2.62 5.36 1.11
C LEU A 25 -3.58 6.53 0.93
N VAL A 26 -4.77 6.26 0.41
CA VAL A 26 -5.87 7.21 0.36
C VAL A 26 -6.73 7.00 1.60
N ARG A 27 -6.97 8.06 2.36
CA ARG A 27 -7.74 8.02 3.59
C ARG A 27 -9.10 8.66 3.39
N GLY A 28 -10.10 8.20 4.14
CA GLY A 28 -11.48 8.66 4.02
C GLY A 28 -11.69 10.16 4.29
N THR A 29 -10.73 10.80 4.95
CA THR A 29 -10.70 12.25 5.19
C THR A 29 -10.23 13.06 3.96
N GLY A 30 -9.91 12.41 2.85
CA GLY A 30 -9.45 13.04 1.60
C GLY A 30 -7.93 13.22 1.50
N GLY A 31 -7.18 12.79 2.52
CA GLY A 31 -5.71 12.83 2.53
C GLY A 31 -5.07 11.66 1.78
N ILE A 32 -4.01 11.93 1.04
CA ILE A 32 -3.12 10.92 0.46
C ILE A 32 -1.81 10.94 1.23
N SER A 33 -1.33 9.78 1.65
CA SER A 33 0.00 9.63 2.26
C SER A 33 0.79 8.57 1.53
N VAL A 34 2.02 8.91 1.17
CA VAL A 34 2.94 7.99 0.51
C VAL A 34 3.92 7.45 1.54
N VAL A 35 4.01 6.13 1.66
CA VAL A 35 4.93 5.47 2.58
C VAL A 35 5.81 4.47 1.84
N ASP A 36 7.00 4.20 2.38
CA ASP A 36 7.90 3.17 1.84
C ASP A 36 7.28 1.80 2.07
N GLY A 37 7.10 1.03 1.00
CA GLY A 37 6.62 -0.35 1.03
C GLY A 37 7.76 -1.36 1.10
N GLY A 38 9.02 -0.92 1.22
CA GLY A 38 10.20 -1.77 1.22
C GLY A 38 10.68 -2.16 -0.17
N ALA A 39 11.68 -3.04 -0.22
CA ALA A 39 12.30 -3.49 -1.46
C ALA A 39 11.74 -4.84 -1.95
N ARG A 40 11.02 -5.58 -1.08
CA ARG A 40 10.49 -6.91 -1.39
C ARG A 40 8.97 -6.94 -1.31
N PRO A 41 8.30 -7.77 -2.11
CA PRO A 41 6.85 -8.00 -2.02
C PRO A 41 6.34 -8.34 -0.60
N SER A 42 7.15 -9.09 0.16
CA SER A 42 6.84 -9.44 1.56
C SER A 42 6.79 -8.23 2.50
N ASP A 43 7.62 -7.21 2.23
CA ASP A 43 7.63 -5.98 3.01
C ASP A 43 6.35 -5.19 2.75
N VAL A 44 5.90 -5.16 1.49
CA VAL A 44 4.65 -4.51 1.07
C VAL A 44 3.45 -5.16 1.75
N LEU A 45 3.38 -6.50 1.74
CA LEU A 45 2.33 -7.25 2.45
C LEU A 45 2.29 -6.94 3.95
N THR A 46 3.45 -6.90 4.59
CA THR A 46 3.58 -6.58 6.02
C THR A 46 3.13 -5.15 6.29
N ALA A 47 3.51 -4.21 5.43
CA ALA A 47 3.12 -2.81 5.55
C ALA A 47 1.61 -2.60 5.35
N LEU A 48 1.00 -3.27 4.37
CA LEU A 48 -0.44 -3.18 4.10
C LEU A 48 -1.28 -3.79 5.23
N THR A 49 -0.91 -4.98 5.70
CA THR A 49 -1.61 -5.67 6.81
C THR A 49 -1.48 -4.91 8.13
N SER A 50 -0.32 -4.31 8.40
CA SER A 50 -0.12 -3.43 9.57
C SER A 50 -0.97 -2.16 9.53
N ARG A 51 -1.51 -1.79 8.36
CA ARG A 51 -2.42 -0.65 8.16
C ARG A 51 -3.89 -1.04 8.17
N GLY A 52 -4.18 -2.31 8.48
CA GLY A 52 -5.54 -2.82 8.61
C GLY A 52 -6.15 -3.40 7.34
N LEU A 53 -5.36 -3.58 6.27
CA LEU A 53 -5.83 -4.34 5.11
C LEU A 53 -5.88 -5.83 5.43
N SER A 54 -6.91 -6.50 4.93
CA SER A 54 -6.96 -7.96 4.94
C SER A 54 -5.80 -8.52 4.14
N LYS A 55 -5.29 -9.67 4.56
CA LYS A 55 -4.19 -10.34 3.86
C LYS A 55 -4.52 -10.58 2.37
N GLN A 56 -5.75 -11.00 2.06
CA GLN A 56 -6.21 -11.22 0.68
C GLN A 56 -6.16 -9.95 -0.17
N ASP A 57 -6.63 -8.82 0.35
CA ASP A 57 -6.59 -7.54 -0.37
C ASP A 57 -5.15 -7.08 -0.59
N ALA A 58 -4.30 -7.23 0.43
CA ALA A 58 -2.89 -6.90 0.32
C ALA A 58 -2.19 -7.75 -0.74
N GLU A 59 -2.44 -9.07 -0.77
CA GLU A 59 -1.91 -9.99 -1.79
C GLU A 59 -2.38 -9.62 -3.19
N HIS A 60 -3.63 -9.21 -3.36
CA HIS A 60 -4.14 -8.72 -4.64
C HIS A 60 -3.38 -7.48 -5.12
N CYS A 61 -3.21 -6.48 -4.24
CA CYS A 61 -2.52 -5.24 -4.58
C CYS A 61 -1.05 -5.45 -4.96
N VAL A 62 -0.34 -6.35 -4.28
CA VAL A 62 1.07 -6.65 -4.61
C VAL A 62 1.15 -7.37 -5.96
N ARG A 63 0.27 -8.34 -6.19
CA ARG A 63 0.25 -9.16 -7.40
C ARG A 63 -0.04 -8.35 -8.66
N GLU A 64 -0.88 -7.32 -8.59
CA GLU A 64 -1.16 -6.42 -9.73
C GLU A 64 0.04 -5.53 -10.14
N VAL A 65 1.05 -5.37 -9.27
CA VAL A 65 2.17 -4.44 -9.50
C VAL A 65 3.46 -5.17 -9.86
N GLU A 66 3.52 -6.49 -9.71
CA GLU A 66 4.69 -7.24 -10.12
C GLU A 66 4.89 -7.16 -11.65
N PRO A 67 6.08 -6.74 -12.13
CA PRO A 67 6.36 -6.59 -13.56
C PRO A 67 6.36 -7.92 -14.35
N GLY A 68 6.10 -9.05 -13.69
CA GLY A 68 5.88 -10.38 -14.29
C GLY A 68 4.42 -10.84 -14.31
N PHE A 69 3.49 -10.12 -13.67
CA PHE A 69 2.07 -10.43 -13.70
C PHE A 69 1.44 -9.84 -14.97
N ARG A 70 1.80 -10.43 -16.12
CA ARG A 70 1.06 -10.22 -17.36
C ARG A 70 -0.22 -11.05 -17.28
N ALA A 71 -1.37 -10.37 -17.29
CA ALA A 71 -2.65 -10.96 -17.68
C ALA A 71 -2.58 -11.50 -19.11
#